data_AF-A0A534MUY9-F1
#
_entry.id   AF-A0A534MUY9-F1
#
_cell.length_a   1.000
_cell.length_b   1.000
_cell.length_c   1.000
_cell.angle_alpha   90.00
_cell.angle_beta   90.00
_cell.angle_gamma   90.00
#
_symmetry.space_group_name_H-M   'P 1'
#
loop_
_entity.id
_entity.type
_entity.pdbx_description
1 polymer ?
#
loop_
_entity_poly.entity_id
_entity_poly.type
_entity_poly.pdbx_seq_one_letter_code
_entity_poly.pdbx_strand_id
1 'polypeptide(L)'
;MWWRLWLRSHKRKSMALVEPPCRYKKARHSLSGTQSAGPFKYATFIRASVKVVGGSASVSLARGIAKELPASVVDVAFERHPGGFPDGERYVRLLASVAGDHTVLVQTTHPDPMIVEFLLLADAIRDAGARRITAVVPYFGYGRQDKRFLEGEAISAKTIAKHIAVDCDELLTMAIPANPEIVRTFPLPTKEVSGMPAIGRYLKGAKIDAVLAPDQGALRLAEEASTIAGVPFDSLVKKRIDSYTVEIGPKALAVKGKSVGIVDDVISTGGTIAMAAKELRAQGAKRVIAACVHGLFVDKAEENLRACDDVIATDTIQSKFTKVSVAPEFAAAIRALG
;
A
#
# COMPACT_ATOMS: atom_id res chain seq x y z
N MET A 1 26.06 -14.61 37.23
CA MET A 1 25.73 -13.58 38.25
C MET A 1 24.98 -12.48 37.50
N TRP A 2 23.72 -12.71 37.10
CA TRP A 2 22.49 -12.12 37.66
C TRP A 2 21.23 -12.96 37.33
N TRP A 3 21.39 -14.29 37.14
CA TRP A 3 20.32 -15.23 36.77
C TRP A 3 19.60 -15.90 37.97
N ARG A 4 20.06 -15.70 39.22
CA ARG A 4 19.59 -16.49 40.39
C ARG A 4 18.49 -15.84 41.25
N LEU A 5 17.90 -14.71 40.85
CA LEU A 5 16.89 -14.00 41.66
C LEU A 5 15.45 -14.10 41.15
N TRP A 6 15.20 -14.63 39.95
CA TRP A 6 13.82 -14.77 39.43
C TRP A 6 13.19 -16.15 39.68
N LEU A 7 14.01 -17.20 39.89
CA LEU A 7 13.56 -18.58 40.15
C LEU A 7 13.18 -18.87 41.63
N ARG A 8 12.81 -17.86 42.43
CA ARG A 8 12.45 -18.02 43.86
C ARG A 8 11.01 -17.68 44.24
N SER A 9 10.10 -17.41 43.30
CA SER A 9 8.69 -17.10 43.65
C SER A 9 7.67 -18.21 43.39
N HIS A 10 7.99 -19.34 42.76
CA HIS A 10 7.00 -20.39 42.52
C HIS A 10 7.50 -21.77 42.94
N LYS A 11 7.38 -22.05 44.25
CA LYS A 11 7.57 -23.38 44.83
C LYS A 11 6.47 -24.33 44.33
N ARG A 12 6.91 -25.38 43.64
CA ARG A 12 6.51 -26.80 43.78
C ARG A 12 5.12 -27.08 44.37
N LYS A 13 4.23 -27.66 43.56
CA LYS A 13 3.45 -28.83 43.97
C LYS A 13 3.87 -30.03 43.12
N SER A 14 4.11 -31.13 43.81
CA SER A 14 4.70 -32.38 43.33
C SER A 14 3.80 -33.12 42.33
N MET A 15 4.41 -33.56 41.24
CA MET A 15 3.92 -34.66 40.40
C MET A 15 4.04 -35.97 41.21
N ALA A 16 2.90 -36.61 41.47
CA ALA A 16 2.84 -38.03 41.83
C ALA A 16 2.29 -38.78 40.61
N LEU A 17 3.03 -39.80 40.17
CA LEU A 17 2.65 -40.77 39.17
C LEU A 17 1.44 -41.58 39.66
N VAL A 18 0.37 -41.65 38.86
CA VAL A 18 -0.70 -42.65 39.02
C VAL A 18 -1.08 -43.14 37.61
N GLU A 19 -0.86 -44.42 37.37
CA GLU A 19 -1.25 -45.17 36.17
C GLU A 19 -2.79 -45.27 35.99
N PRO A 20 -3.30 -45.55 34.78
CA PRO A 20 -4.73 -45.48 34.50
C PRO A 20 -5.46 -46.80 34.85
N PRO A 21 -6.68 -46.75 35.40
CA PRO A 21 -7.58 -47.90 35.37
C PRO A 21 -8.57 -47.77 34.21
N CYS A 22 -8.35 -48.61 33.20
CA CYS A 22 -9.38 -49.08 32.29
C CYS A 22 -10.50 -49.77 33.10
N ARG A 23 -11.76 -49.31 33.00
CA ARG A 23 -12.94 -50.11 33.36
C ARG A 23 -14.21 -49.58 32.68
N TYR A 24 -14.67 -50.35 31.71
CA TYR A 24 -16.03 -50.32 31.16
C TYR A 24 -17.06 -50.57 32.29
N LYS A 25 -18.05 -49.69 32.45
CA LYS A 25 -19.30 -50.00 33.15
C LYS A 25 -20.49 -49.53 32.31
N LYS A 26 -21.25 -50.51 31.80
CA LYS A 26 -22.60 -50.31 31.24
C LYS A 26 -23.52 -49.80 32.34
N ALA A 27 -24.16 -48.66 32.13
CA ALA A 27 -25.35 -48.25 32.86
C ALA A 27 -26.53 -48.17 31.87
N ARG A 28 -27.45 -49.13 31.99
CA ARG A 28 -28.81 -49.03 31.45
C ARG A 28 -29.61 -48.19 32.43
N HIS A 29 -30.35 -47.18 31.97
CA HIS A 29 -31.62 -46.66 32.54
C HIS A 29 -32.24 -45.74 31.46
N SER A 30 -33.25 -46.25 30.75
CA SER A 30 -34.68 -45.96 30.92
C SER A 30 -35.12 -44.67 30.22
N LEU A 31 -35.67 -44.87 29.02
CA LEU A 31 -36.40 -43.87 28.23
C LEU A 31 -37.67 -43.45 28.98
N SER A 32 -37.78 -42.19 29.35
CA SER A 32 -39.04 -41.43 29.39
C SER A 32 -38.72 -39.98 29.75
N GLY A 33 -39.13 -39.03 28.91
CA GLY A 33 -38.85 -37.61 29.15
C GLY A 33 -38.98 -36.80 27.88
N THR A 34 -40.21 -36.42 27.58
CA THR A 34 -40.67 -35.48 26.56
C THR A 34 -39.71 -34.31 26.31
N GLN A 35 -39.32 -34.14 25.04
CA GLN A 35 -38.59 -32.98 24.53
C GLN A 35 -39.38 -31.70 24.81
N SER A 36 -38.78 -30.78 25.57
CA SER A 36 -39.10 -29.36 25.47
C SER A 36 -37.94 -28.70 24.73
N ALA A 37 -38.18 -28.35 23.47
CA ALA A 37 -37.26 -27.55 22.68
C ALA A 37 -37.24 -26.14 23.28
N GLY A 38 -36.19 -25.84 24.05
CA GLY A 38 -35.87 -24.47 24.45
C GLY A 38 -35.54 -23.62 23.22
N PRO A 39 -35.77 -22.29 23.27
CA PRO A 39 -35.62 -21.46 22.09
C PRO A 39 -34.15 -21.45 21.67
N PHE A 40 -33.91 -21.86 20.42
CA PHE A 40 -32.66 -21.63 19.71
C PHE A 40 -32.30 -20.15 19.88
N LYS A 41 -31.18 -19.87 20.55
CA LYS A 41 -30.63 -18.51 20.62
C LYS A 41 -30.42 -18.06 19.18
N TYR A 42 -31.17 -17.05 18.75
CA TYR A 42 -30.97 -16.39 17.47
C TYR A 42 -29.48 -16.08 17.33
N ALA A 43 -28.82 -16.70 16.36
CA ALA A 43 -27.54 -16.21 15.89
C ALA A 43 -27.83 -14.79 15.39
N THR A 44 -27.40 -13.79 16.15
CA THR A 44 -27.45 -12.40 15.71
C THR A 44 -26.74 -12.40 14.36
N PHE A 45 -27.47 -12.14 13.27
CA PHE A 45 -26.87 -11.90 11.98
C PHE A 45 -25.98 -10.66 12.16
N ILE A 46 -24.70 -10.88 12.47
CA ILE A 46 -23.70 -9.84 12.44
C ILE A 46 -23.70 -9.40 10.97
N ARG A 47 -24.27 -8.23 10.70
CA ARG A 47 -24.10 -7.59 9.40
C ARG A 47 -22.60 -7.47 9.21
N ALA A 48 -22.08 -8.13 8.19
CA ALA A 48 -20.67 -8.06 7.89
C ALA A 48 -20.27 -6.59 7.74
N SER A 49 -19.35 -6.17 8.61
CA SER A 49 -18.85 -4.81 8.65
C SER A 49 -17.55 -4.73 7.87
N VAL A 50 -17.16 -3.52 7.47
CA VAL A 50 -15.84 -3.29 6.87
C VAL A 50 -14.85 -2.98 8.00
N LYS A 51 -13.76 -3.74 8.04
CA LYS A 51 -12.62 -3.52 8.92
C LYS A 51 -11.44 -3.07 8.08
N VAL A 52 -10.69 -2.09 8.56
CA VAL A 52 -9.43 -1.67 7.91
C VAL A 52 -8.27 -1.99 8.83
N VAL A 53 -7.34 -2.81 8.33
CA VAL A 53 -6.08 -3.16 9.01
C VAL A 53 -4.96 -2.48 8.25
N GLY A 54 -4.19 -1.63 8.91
CA GLY A 54 -3.00 -1.00 8.32
C GLY A 54 -1.74 -1.68 8.81
N GLY A 55 -0.87 -2.13 7.90
CA GLY A 55 0.47 -2.55 8.26
C GLY A 55 1.38 -1.35 8.58
N SER A 56 2.60 -1.60 9.08
CA SER A 56 3.46 -0.57 9.67
C SER A 56 3.92 0.49 8.67
N ALA A 57 3.92 0.20 7.36
CA ALA A 57 4.26 1.16 6.32
C ALA A 57 3.07 2.04 5.88
N SER A 58 1.84 1.69 6.26
CA SER A 58 0.63 2.28 5.69
C SER A 58 -0.45 2.63 6.73
N VAL A 59 -0.10 2.72 8.01
CA VAL A 59 -1.04 3.05 9.11
C VAL A 59 -1.82 4.35 8.84
N SER A 60 -1.14 5.41 8.38
CA SER A 60 -1.76 6.70 8.10
C SER A 60 -2.80 6.60 6.98
N LEU A 61 -2.43 5.98 5.85
CA LEU A 61 -3.31 5.75 4.71
C LEU A 61 -4.49 4.82 5.08
N ALA A 62 -4.25 3.77 5.87
CA ALA A 62 -5.29 2.88 6.36
C ALA A 62 -6.35 3.63 7.18
N ARG A 63 -5.90 4.50 8.10
CA ARG A 63 -6.81 5.38 8.86
C ARG A 63 -7.51 6.39 7.95
N GLY A 64 -6.85 6.89 6.92
CA GLY A 64 -7.45 7.75 5.91
C GLY A 64 -8.60 7.04 5.19
N ILE A 65 -8.36 5.83 4.68
CA ILE A 65 -9.37 5.00 4.01
C ILE A 65 -10.54 4.70 4.94
N ALA A 66 -10.26 4.38 6.21
CA ALA A 66 -11.30 4.11 7.20
C ALA A 66 -12.19 5.34 7.51
N LYS A 67 -11.68 6.57 7.36
CA LYS A 67 -12.50 7.80 7.51
C LYS A 67 -13.42 8.01 6.32
N GLU A 68 -13.02 7.57 5.14
CA GLU A 68 -13.82 7.65 3.93
C GLU A 68 -14.90 6.56 3.89
N LEU A 69 -14.68 5.42 4.53
CA LEU A 69 -15.61 4.29 4.53
C LEU A 69 -16.43 4.24 5.85
N PRO A 70 -17.61 3.60 5.85
CA PRO A 70 -18.30 3.22 7.09
C PRO A 70 -17.58 2.02 7.75
N ALA A 71 -16.28 2.18 8.05
CA ALA A 71 -15.39 1.12 8.49
C ALA A 71 -14.77 1.45 9.84
N SER A 72 -14.40 0.40 10.59
CA SER A 72 -13.62 0.56 11.83
C SER A 72 -12.18 0.11 11.60
N VAL A 73 -11.24 0.82 12.22
CA VAL A 73 -9.82 0.47 12.18
C VAL A 73 -9.54 -0.64 13.20
N VAL A 74 -8.79 -1.64 12.79
CA VAL A 74 -8.22 -2.66 13.68
C VAL A 74 -6.75 -2.32 13.88
N ASP A 75 -6.39 -1.96 15.10
CA ASP A 75 -5.00 -1.69 15.44
C ASP A 75 -4.17 -2.98 15.42
N VAL A 76 -2.90 -2.83 15.07
CA VAL A 76 -1.93 -3.92 14.97
C VAL A 76 -0.77 -3.60 15.89
N ALA A 77 -0.36 -4.58 16.70
CA ALA A 77 0.91 -4.52 17.38
C ALA A 77 2.03 -4.95 16.41
N PHE A 78 3.01 -4.07 16.23
CA PHE A 78 4.28 -4.36 15.55
C PHE A 78 5.38 -4.28 16.60
N GLU A 79 6.16 -5.34 16.79
CA GLU A 79 7.29 -5.26 17.70
C GLU A 79 8.58 -5.00 16.91
N ARG A 80 9.14 -3.81 17.10
CA ARG A 80 10.50 -3.45 16.69
C ARG A 80 11.25 -3.15 18.00
N HIS A 81 12.09 -4.07 18.45
CA HIS A 81 12.51 -4.26 19.86
C HIS A 81 13.18 -3.03 20.52
N PRO A 82 13.25 -2.85 21.88
CA PRO A 82 12.47 -3.20 23.11
C PRO A 82 11.32 -4.20 23.34
N GLY A 83 11.09 -5.29 22.60
CA GLY A 83 9.99 -6.25 22.87
C GLY A 83 9.69 -7.28 21.78
N GLY A 84 10.35 -7.24 20.60
CA GLY A 84 10.18 -8.21 19.51
C GLY A 84 11.12 -9.41 19.57
N PHE A 85 11.38 -10.08 18.44
CA PHE A 85 12.43 -11.10 18.37
C PHE A 85 13.82 -10.46 18.25
N PRO A 86 14.82 -10.83 19.08
CA PRO A 86 16.15 -10.22 19.08
C PRO A 86 16.97 -10.41 17.78
N ASP A 87 16.60 -11.37 16.94
CA ASP A 87 17.25 -11.71 15.66
C ASP A 87 16.70 -10.91 14.46
N GLY A 88 15.69 -10.06 14.68
CA GLY A 88 15.10 -9.22 13.64
C GLY A 88 13.91 -9.83 12.90
N GLU A 89 13.41 -10.99 13.34
CA GLU A 89 12.15 -11.53 12.85
C GLU A 89 10.97 -10.58 13.14
N ARG A 90 9.97 -10.59 12.25
CA ARG A 90 8.81 -9.72 12.39
C ARG A 90 7.74 -10.37 13.24
N TYR A 91 7.14 -9.56 14.10
CA TYR A 91 5.95 -9.90 14.84
C TYR A 91 4.79 -8.99 14.43
N VAL A 92 3.62 -9.59 14.21
CA VAL A 92 2.36 -8.90 13.99
C VAL A 92 1.27 -9.52 14.84
N ARG A 93 0.37 -8.68 15.37
CA ARG A 93 -0.83 -9.16 16.09
C ARG A 93 -1.99 -8.20 15.91
N LEU A 94 -3.13 -8.73 15.46
CA LEU A 94 -4.40 -8.02 15.44
C LEU A 94 -4.86 -7.77 16.88
N LEU A 95 -5.22 -6.52 17.20
CA LEU A 95 -5.70 -6.12 18.53
C LEU A 95 -7.22 -6.15 18.67
N ALA A 96 -7.95 -6.45 17.60
CA ALA A 96 -9.39 -6.65 17.59
C ALA A 96 -9.79 -7.76 16.60
N SER A 97 -10.98 -8.31 16.79
CA SER A 97 -11.53 -9.34 15.90
C SER A 97 -11.87 -8.80 14.52
N VAL A 98 -11.64 -9.63 13.52
CA VAL A 98 -12.07 -9.47 12.11
C VAL A 98 -13.00 -10.60 11.66
N ALA A 99 -13.41 -11.49 12.58
CA ALA A 99 -14.17 -12.69 12.26
C ALA A 99 -15.53 -12.35 11.62
N GLY A 100 -15.79 -12.93 10.44
CA GLY A 100 -17.03 -12.71 9.67
C GLY A 100 -17.10 -11.40 8.91
N ASP A 101 -16.11 -10.51 9.05
CA ASP A 101 -16.08 -9.19 8.43
C ASP A 101 -15.41 -9.19 7.05
N HIS A 102 -15.65 -8.12 6.28
CA HIS A 102 -14.83 -7.77 5.13
C HIS A 102 -13.63 -6.95 5.60
N THR A 103 -12.44 -7.51 5.49
CA THR A 103 -11.21 -6.85 5.94
C THR A 103 -10.45 -6.26 4.76
N VAL A 104 -10.14 -4.98 4.85
CA VAL A 104 -9.27 -4.25 3.94
C VAL A 104 -7.88 -4.19 4.59
N LEU A 105 -6.93 -4.94 4.05
CA LEU A 105 -5.53 -4.92 4.47
C LEU A 105 -4.77 -3.88 3.66
N VAL A 106 -4.33 -2.79 4.29
CA VAL A 106 -3.59 -1.70 3.64
C VAL A 106 -2.11 -1.81 4.01
N GLN A 107 -1.26 -2.20 3.06
CA GLN A 107 0.17 -2.37 3.29
C GLN A 107 0.97 -2.37 1.98
N THR A 108 1.94 -1.47 1.88
CA THR A 108 2.92 -1.43 0.78
C THR A 108 3.89 -2.62 0.88
N THR A 109 4.36 -3.16 -0.26
CA THR A 109 5.28 -4.33 -0.33
C THR A 109 6.74 -3.94 -0.57
N HIS A 110 7.14 -2.76 -0.10
CA HIS A 110 8.51 -2.23 -0.18
C HIS A 110 8.85 -1.43 1.10
N PRO A 111 10.08 -1.54 1.62
CA PRO A 111 11.16 -2.46 1.21
C PRO A 111 10.83 -3.92 1.55
N ASP A 112 11.71 -4.86 1.19
CA ASP A 112 11.52 -6.32 1.31
C ASP A 112 10.92 -6.78 2.66
N PRO A 113 11.30 -6.22 3.83
CA PRO A 113 10.67 -6.60 5.09
C PRO A 113 9.15 -6.35 5.14
N MET A 114 8.63 -5.44 4.33
CA MET A 114 7.19 -5.20 4.24
C MET A 114 6.45 -6.32 3.49
N ILE A 115 7.14 -7.11 2.66
CA ILE A 115 6.55 -8.32 2.07
C ILE A 115 6.27 -9.34 3.17
N VAL A 116 7.25 -9.62 4.03
CA VAL A 116 7.07 -10.55 5.15
C VAL A 116 5.96 -10.06 6.08
N GLU A 117 5.94 -8.77 6.40
CA GLU A 117 4.84 -8.21 7.19
C GLU A 117 3.47 -8.36 6.52
N PHE A 118 3.39 -8.09 5.22
CA PHE A 118 2.15 -8.26 4.47
C PHE A 118 1.64 -9.70 4.58
N LEU A 119 2.51 -10.68 4.33
CA LEU A 119 2.14 -12.09 4.36
C LEU A 119 1.68 -12.52 5.76
N LEU A 120 2.43 -12.15 6.81
CA LEU A 120 2.04 -12.46 8.20
C LEU A 120 0.71 -11.80 8.60
N LEU A 121 0.43 -10.59 8.11
CA LEU A 121 -0.86 -9.93 8.37
C LEU A 121 -2.00 -10.58 7.60
N ALA A 122 -1.80 -10.92 6.33
CA ALA A 122 -2.82 -11.54 5.50
C ALA A 122 -3.22 -12.91 6.07
N ASP A 123 -2.23 -13.73 6.44
CA ASP A 123 -2.39 -15.00 7.14
C ASP A 123 -3.14 -14.82 8.47
N ALA A 124 -2.69 -13.91 9.35
CA ALA A 124 -3.35 -13.65 10.63
C ALA A 124 -4.80 -13.16 10.49
N ILE A 125 -5.12 -12.37 9.45
CA ILE A 125 -6.49 -11.92 9.16
C ILE A 125 -7.35 -13.10 8.67
N ARG A 126 -6.79 -13.95 7.80
CA ARG A 126 -7.48 -15.14 7.28
C ARG A 126 -7.77 -16.13 8.41
N ASP A 127 -6.78 -16.45 9.22
CA ASP A 127 -6.88 -17.34 10.38
C ASP A 127 -7.83 -16.82 11.45
N ALA A 128 -7.93 -15.49 11.62
CA ALA A 128 -8.91 -14.87 12.51
C ALA A 128 -10.36 -14.94 11.98
N GLY A 129 -10.59 -15.58 10.84
CA GLY A 129 -11.92 -15.86 10.30
C GLY A 129 -12.53 -14.73 9.49
N ALA A 130 -11.71 -13.84 8.90
CA ALA A 130 -12.22 -12.83 7.97
C ALA A 130 -12.97 -13.49 6.81
N ARG A 131 -14.16 -12.96 6.50
CA ARG A 131 -15.01 -13.49 5.43
C ARG A 131 -14.45 -13.19 4.04
N ARG A 132 -13.88 -11.99 3.88
CA ARG A 132 -13.30 -11.47 2.64
C ARG A 132 -12.10 -10.60 2.99
N ILE A 133 -11.02 -10.69 2.23
CA ILE A 133 -9.80 -9.90 2.36
C ILE A 133 -9.54 -9.17 1.06
N THR A 134 -9.69 -7.84 1.08
CA THR A 134 -9.21 -6.97 -0.01
C THR A 134 -7.83 -6.46 0.36
N ALA A 135 -6.81 -6.89 -0.38
CA ALA A 135 -5.48 -6.31 -0.28
C ALA A 135 -5.47 -4.95 -0.95
N VAL A 136 -5.10 -3.91 -0.22
CA VAL A 136 -4.72 -2.61 -0.75
C VAL A 136 -3.21 -2.51 -0.60
N VAL A 137 -2.49 -2.56 -1.71
CA VAL A 137 -1.03 -2.41 -1.77
C VAL A 137 -0.74 -1.06 -2.42
N PRO A 138 -0.59 0.03 -1.64
CA PRO A 138 -0.51 1.38 -2.18
C PRO A 138 0.69 1.56 -3.11
N TYR A 139 1.84 1.00 -2.75
CA TYR A 139 2.98 0.85 -3.64
C TYR A 139 3.38 -0.62 -3.77
N PHE A 140 3.33 -1.12 -5.00
CA PHE A 140 3.64 -2.52 -5.31
C PHE A 140 5.13 -2.68 -5.62
N GLY A 141 5.89 -3.15 -4.62
CA GLY A 141 7.30 -3.49 -4.79
C GLY A 141 7.51 -4.49 -5.93
N TYR A 142 8.67 -4.43 -6.58
CA TYR A 142 9.03 -5.28 -7.73
C TYR A 142 8.18 -5.10 -9.00
N GLY A 143 7.27 -4.12 -9.04
CA GLY A 143 6.44 -3.84 -10.23
C GLY A 143 7.24 -3.56 -11.51
N ARG A 144 8.49 -3.04 -11.39
CA ARG A 144 9.39 -2.78 -12.51
C ARG A 144 9.87 -4.03 -13.26
N GLN A 145 9.81 -5.21 -12.64
CA GLN A 145 10.17 -6.48 -13.29
C GLN A 145 8.88 -7.24 -13.65
N ASP A 146 8.18 -6.67 -14.64
CA ASP A 146 6.89 -7.13 -15.17
C ASP A 146 7.04 -8.26 -16.20
N LYS A 147 8.25 -8.49 -16.70
CA LYS A 147 8.60 -9.55 -17.64
C LYS A 147 10.01 -10.08 -17.39
N ARG A 148 10.36 -11.14 -18.11
CA ARG A 148 11.75 -11.58 -18.27
C ARG A 148 12.39 -10.70 -19.35
N PHE A 149 13.49 -10.04 -19.01
CA PHE A 149 14.37 -9.36 -19.95
C PHE A 149 15.46 -10.31 -20.46
N LEU A 150 15.89 -11.24 -19.60
CA LEU A 150 16.86 -12.29 -19.89
C LEU A 150 16.32 -13.68 -19.54
N GLU A 151 16.90 -14.71 -20.14
CA GLU A 151 16.61 -16.10 -19.80
C GLU A 151 16.92 -16.40 -18.32
N GLY A 152 16.07 -17.19 -17.67
CA GLY A 152 16.22 -17.56 -16.26
C GLY A 152 15.68 -16.54 -15.25
N GLU A 153 15.28 -15.33 -15.68
CA GLU A 153 14.75 -14.32 -14.76
C GLU A 153 13.37 -14.66 -14.18
N ALA A 154 13.11 -14.16 -12.98
CA ALA A 154 11.77 -14.14 -12.42
C ALA A 154 10.92 -13.04 -13.09
N ILE A 155 9.61 -13.28 -13.16
CA ILE A 155 8.65 -12.18 -13.29
C ILE A 155 8.26 -11.80 -11.86
N SER A 156 9.05 -10.91 -11.26
CA SER A 156 8.99 -10.62 -9.82
C SER A 156 7.63 -10.08 -9.42
N ALA A 157 7.03 -9.18 -10.22
CA ALA A 157 5.68 -8.65 -9.95
C ALA A 157 4.63 -9.78 -9.83
N LYS A 158 4.65 -10.74 -10.77
CA LYS A 158 3.78 -11.93 -10.75
C LYS A 158 4.08 -12.85 -9.56
N THR A 159 5.35 -12.93 -9.15
CA THR A 159 5.76 -13.74 -7.99
C THR A 159 5.20 -13.15 -6.70
N ILE A 160 5.30 -11.84 -6.50
CA ILE A 160 4.68 -11.17 -5.34
C ILE A 160 3.15 -11.35 -5.36
N ALA A 161 2.50 -11.13 -6.51
CA ALA A 161 1.05 -11.30 -6.64
C ALA A 161 0.57 -12.73 -6.35
N LYS A 162 1.36 -13.75 -6.72
CA LYS A 162 1.08 -15.15 -6.37
C LYS A 162 1.02 -15.39 -4.86
N HIS A 163 1.91 -14.78 -4.10
CA HIS A 163 1.93 -14.95 -2.65
C HIS A 163 0.84 -14.13 -1.97
N ILE A 164 0.50 -12.95 -2.49
CA ILE A 164 -0.67 -12.18 -2.04
C ILE A 164 -1.97 -12.99 -2.21
N ALA A 165 -2.11 -13.69 -3.33
CA ALA A 165 -3.30 -14.51 -3.66
C ALA A 165 -3.48 -15.77 -2.79
N VAL A 166 -2.52 -16.11 -1.93
CA VAL A 166 -2.68 -17.24 -0.99
C VAL A 166 -3.79 -16.93 0.00
N ASP A 167 -3.78 -15.72 0.57
CA ASP A 167 -4.70 -15.32 1.64
C ASP A 167 -5.71 -14.27 1.22
N CYS A 168 -5.45 -13.50 0.16
CA CYS A 168 -6.29 -12.37 -0.25
C CYS A 168 -7.24 -12.74 -1.41
N ASP A 169 -8.47 -12.23 -1.36
CA ASP A 169 -9.51 -12.50 -2.36
C ASP A 169 -9.39 -11.59 -3.58
N GLU A 170 -8.88 -10.37 -3.39
CA GLU A 170 -8.64 -9.40 -4.46
C GLU A 170 -7.54 -8.40 -4.09
N LEU A 171 -7.02 -7.70 -5.10
CA LEU A 171 -5.94 -6.73 -4.97
C LEU A 171 -6.32 -5.39 -5.59
N LEU A 172 -6.19 -4.32 -4.80
CA LEU A 172 -6.15 -2.94 -5.25
C LEU A 172 -4.71 -2.44 -5.11
N THR A 173 -4.19 -1.89 -6.19
CA THR A 173 -2.83 -1.30 -6.23
C THR A 173 -2.88 0.02 -6.97
N MET A 174 -1.83 0.81 -6.90
CA MET A 174 -1.77 2.10 -7.57
C MET A 174 -0.45 2.26 -8.31
N ALA A 175 -0.53 2.86 -9.51
CA ALA A 175 0.57 3.24 -10.38
C ALA A 175 1.73 2.22 -10.43
N ILE A 176 1.42 1.00 -10.89
CA ILE A 176 2.45 -0.03 -11.07
C ILE A 176 3.49 0.48 -12.08
N PRO A 177 4.77 0.56 -11.68
CA PRO A 177 5.80 1.04 -12.58
C PRO A 177 5.96 0.14 -13.81
N ALA A 178 6.42 0.72 -14.91
CA ALA A 178 6.73 0.08 -16.19
C ALA A 178 5.51 -0.34 -17.05
N ASN A 179 4.70 -1.30 -16.59
CA ASN A 179 3.60 -1.83 -17.41
C ASN A 179 2.35 -2.12 -16.57
N PRO A 180 1.33 -1.25 -16.62
CA PRO A 180 0.12 -1.42 -15.83
C PRO A 180 -0.68 -2.67 -16.25
N GLU A 181 -0.52 -3.17 -17.48
CA GLU A 181 -1.26 -4.33 -17.99
C GLU A 181 -0.86 -5.64 -17.30
N ILE A 182 0.28 -5.68 -16.60
CA ILE A 182 0.74 -6.87 -15.88
C ILE A 182 -0.27 -7.37 -14.84
N VAL A 183 -1.08 -6.46 -14.27
CA VAL A 183 -2.12 -6.80 -13.27
C VAL A 183 -3.14 -7.80 -13.79
N ARG A 184 -3.40 -7.81 -15.10
CA ARG A 184 -4.33 -8.75 -15.74
C ARG A 184 -3.81 -10.19 -15.72
N THR A 185 -2.52 -10.37 -15.46
CA THR A 185 -1.86 -11.69 -15.39
C THR A 185 -1.75 -12.24 -13.97
N PHE A 186 -2.16 -11.46 -12.97
CA PHE A 186 -2.11 -11.86 -11.58
C PHE A 186 -3.16 -12.93 -11.28
N PRO A 187 -2.90 -13.84 -10.34
CA PRO A 187 -3.78 -14.99 -10.07
C PRO A 187 -5.00 -14.66 -9.21
N LEU A 188 -5.26 -13.38 -8.92
CA LEU A 188 -6.43 -12.89 -8.19
C LEU A 188 -7.01 -11.65 -8.89
N PRO A 189 -8.32 -11.37 -8.77
CA PRO A 189 -8.92 -10.15 -9.27
C PRO A 189 -8.11 -8.92 -8.81
N THR A 190 -7.54 -8.20 -9.77
CA THR A 190 -6.68 -7.06 -9.49
C THR A 190 -7.17 -5.83 -10.23
N LYS A 191 -7.25 -4.70 -9.54
CA LYS A 191 -7.56 -3.40 -10.11
C LYS A 191 -6.50 -2.39 -9.75
N GLU A 192 -6.02 -1.68 -10.76
CA GLU A 192 -5.20 -0.50 -10.55
C GLU A 192 -6.08 0.73 -10.31
N VAL A 193 -5.74 1.50 -9.28
CA VAL A 193 -6.37 2.75 -8.89
C VAL A 193 -5.43 3.88 -9.28
N SER A 194 -5.93 4.93 -9.94
CA SER A 194 -5.10 6.09 -10.28
C SER A 194 -4.92 7.01 -9.08
N GLY A 195 -3.68 7.46 -8.85
CA GLY A 195 -3.34 8.50 -7.87
C GLY A 195 -3.35 9.92 -8.44
N MET A 196 -3.46 10.06 -9.76
CA MET A 196 -3.44 11.37 -10.43
C MET A 196 -4.60 12.29 -10.03
N PRO A 197 -5.83 11.81 -9.71
CA PRO A 197 -6.88 12.69 -9.24
C PRO A 197 -6.52 13.43 -7.95
N ALA A 198 -5.82 12.79 -7.01
CA ALA A 198 -5.37 13.42 -5.78
C ALA A 198 -4.32 14.50 -6.07
N ILE A 199 -3.36 14.19 -6.93
CA ILE A 199 -2.32 15.14 -7.40
C ILE A 199 -2.95 16.33 -8.12
N GLY A 200 -3.89 16.08 -9.05
CA GLY A 200 -4.58 17.12 -9.80
C GLY A 200 -5.35 18.09 -8.89
N ARG A 201 -6.03 17.59 -7.85
CA ARG A 201 -6.68 18.44 -6.84
C ARG A 201 -5.67 19.30 -6.08
N TYR A 202 -4.52 18.76 -5.70
CA TYR A 202 -3.46 19.54 -5.05
C TYR A 202 -2.92 20.63 -5.99
N LEU A 203 -2.61 20.28 -7.24
CA LEU A 203 -2.07 21.22 -8.23
C LEU A 203 -3.06 22.35 -8.55
N LYS A 204 -4.36 22.05 -8.61
CA LYS A 204 -5.43 23.05 -8.71
C LYS A 204 -5.37 24.06 -7.57
N GLY A 205 -5.28 23.57 -6.33
CA GLY A 205 -5.13 24.42 -5.13
C GLY A 205 -3.83 25.24 -5.13
N ALA A 206 -2.76 24.67 -5.70
CA ALA A 206 -1.47 25.34 -5.89
C ALA A 206 -1.45 26.35 -7.04
N LYS A 207 -2.57 26.51 -7.78
CA LYS A 207 -2.77 27.47 -8.88
C LYS A 207 -1.68 27.38 -9.95
N ILE A 208 -1.38 26.17 -10.41
CA ILE A 208 -0.55 25.98 -11.60
C ILE A 208 -1.28 26.46 -12.86
N ASP A 209 -0.52 26.81 -13.90
CA ASP A 209 -1.03 27.21 -15.21
C ASP A 209 -0.93 26.09 -16.25
N ALA A 210 -0.10 25.07 -16.01
CA ALA A 210 0.05 23.90 -16.88
C ALA A 210 0.64 22.69 -16.13
N VAL A 211 0.29 21.48 -16.57
CA VAL A 211 0.89 20.22 -16.11
C VAL A 211 1.81 19.67 -17.20
N LEU A 212 2.98 19.18 -16.83
CA LEU A 212 3.94 18.61 -17.76
C LEU A 212 4.35 17.20 -17.34
N ALA A 213 4.43 16.30 -18.30
CA ALA A 213 5.12 15.03 -18.12
C ALA A 213 6.63 15.22 -18.35
N PRO A 214 7.50 14.57 -17.54
CA PRO A 214 8.95 14.65 -17.72
C PRO A 214 9.44 14.03 -19.04
N ASP A 215 8.64 13.13 -19.63
CA ASP A 215 8.83 12.57 -20.96
C ASP A 215 7.49 12.06 -21.52
N GLN A 216 7.53 11.51 -22.74
CA GLN A 216 6.35 11.03 -23.45
C GLN A 216 5.66 9.83 -22.75
N GLY A 217 6.41 9.01 -21.99
CA GLY A 217 5.87 7.83 -21.32
C GLY A 217 4.90 8.20 -20.19
N ALA A 218 5.12 9.35 -19.55
CA ALA A 218 4.26 9.88 -18.49
C ALA A 218 3.15 10.82 -19.00
N LEU A 219 2.98 11.02 -20.32
CA LEU A 219 2.00 11.98 -20.87
C LEU A 219 0.57 11.69 -20.40
N ARG A 220 0.18 10.41 -20.32
CA ARG A 220 -1.14 10.00 -19.81
C ARG A 220 -1.39 10.48 -18.37
N LEU A 221 -0.35 10.51 -17.55
CA LEU A 221 -0.44 10.97 -16.16
C LEU A 221 -0.64 12.49 -16.11
N ALA A 222 0.07 13.23 -16.97
CA ALA A 222 -0.10 14.67 -17.12
C ALA A 222 -1.52 15.03 -17.58
N GLU A 223 -2.05 14.33 -18.57
CA GLU A 223 -3.42 14.51 -19.07
C GLU A 223 -4.47 14.31 -17.96
N GLU A 224 -4.34 13.23 -17.19
CA GLU A 224 -5.29 12.91 -16.12
C GLU A 224 -5.25 13.97 -15.01
N ALA A 225 -4.05 14.32 -14.53
CA ALA A 225 -3.88 15.33 -13.50
C ALA A 225 -4.34 16.73 -13.97
N SER A 226 -4.08 17.09 -15.24
CA SER A 226 -4.46 18.38 -15.80
C SER A 226 -5.96 18.53 -16.00
N THR A 227 -6.65 17.44 -16.36
CA THR A 227 -8.11 17.39 -16.46
C THR A 227 -8.76 17.75 -15.14
N ILE A 228 -8.25 17.20 -14.03
CA ILE A 228 -8.74 17.51 -12.68
C ILE A 228 -8.35 18.94 -12.25
N ALA A 229 -7.14 19.38 -12.61
CA ALA A 229 -6.68 20.73 -12.32
C ALA A 229 -7.37 21.82 -13.15
N GLY A 230 -7.91 21.47 -14.32
CA GLY A 230 -8.54 22.41 -15.24
C GLY A 230 -7.54 23.27 -16.01
N VAL A 231 -6.37 22.70 -16.36
CA VAL A 231 -5.26 23.40 -17.02
C VAL A 231 -4.75 22.58 -18.22
N PRO A 232 -4.06 23.20 -19.20
CA PRO A 232 -3.48 22.47 -20.32
C PRO A 232 -2.30 21.60 -19.88
N PHE A 233 -1.96 20.59 -20.70
CA PHE A 233 -0.84 19.68 -20.46
C PHE A 233 0.04 19.44 -21.68
N ASP A 234 1.28 19.02 -21.45
CA ASP A 234 2.25 18.60 -22.48
C ASP A 234 3.26 17.60 -21.92
N SER A 235 4.15 17.09 -22.76
CA SER A 235 5.36 16.36 -22.35
C SER A 235 6.62 17.13 -22.74
N LEU A 236 7.69 16.92 -21.99
CA LEU A 236 9.02 17.32 -22.43
C LEU A 236 9.55 16.32 -23.47
N VAL A 237 9.99 16.83 -24.61
CA VAL A 237 10.62 16.04 -25.66
C VAL A 237 12.14 16.20 -25.54
N LYS A 238 12.84 15.08 -25.32
CA LYS A 238 14.30 15.05 -25.40
C LYS A 238 14.71 14.91 -26.87
N LYS A 239 15.17 16.00 -27.49
CA LYS A 239 15.77 15.97 -28.82
C LYS A 239 17.28 15.88 -28.65
N ARG A 240 17.84 14.71 -28.97
CA ARG A 240 19.29 14.51 -28.99
C ARG A 240 19.85 15.11 -30.27
N ILE A 241 20.63 16.17 -30.15
CA ILE A 241 21.27 16.84 -31.30
C ILE A 241 22.55 16.09 -31.67
N ASP A 242 23.34 15.67 -30.67
CA ASP A 242 24.54 14.86 -30.84
C ASP A 242 24.82 13.98 -29.60
N SER A 243 25.97 13.31 -29.56
CA SER A 243 26.36 12.41 -28.46
C SER A 243 26.35 13.07 -27.08
N TYR A 244 26.56 14.38 -27.01
CA TYR A 244 26.73 15.18 -25.78
C TYR A 244 25.63 16.22 -25.57
N THR A 245 24.95 16.66 -26.62
CA THR A 245 23.93 17.72 -26.58
C THR A 245 22.52 17.17 -26.67
N VAL A 246 21.72 17.41 -25.63
CA VAL A 246 20.28 17.09 -25.59
C VAL A 246 19.52 18.39 -25.32
N GLU A 247 18.71 18.82 -26.28
CA GLU A 247 17.70 19.85 -26.04
C GLU A 247 16.45 19.18 -25.46
N ILE A 248 15.89 19.79 -24.43
CA ILE A 248 14.67 19.31 -23.80
C ILE A 248 13.67 20.46 -23.86
N GLY A 249 12.42 20.21 -24.24
CA GLY A 249 11.41 21.27 -24.21
C GLY A 249 9.99 20.76 -24.37
N PRO A 250 8.98 21.53 -23.92
CA PRO A 250 7.58 21.21 -24.16
C PRO A 250 7.31 21.28 -25.66
N LYS A 251 6.50 20.35 -26.16
CA LYS A 251 6.23 20.24 -27.60
C LYS A 251 5.49 21.45 -28.17
N ALA A 252 4.58 22.04 -27.40
CA ALA A 252 3.72 23.13 -27.84
C ALA A 252 3.43 24.19 -26.77
N LEU A 253 3.55 23.87 -25.47
CA LEU A 253 3.15 24.76 -24.39
C LEU A 253 4.22 25.80 -24.02
N ALA A 254 3.91 27.09 -24.23
CA ALA A 254 4.76 28.17 -23.73
C ALA A 254 4.70 28.26 -22.19
N VAL A 255 5.86 28.18 -21.53
CA VAL A 255 5.98 28.14 -20.05
C VAL A 255 6.50 29.44 -19.43
N LYS A 256 6.92 30.42 -20.24
CA LYS A 256 7.45 31.69 -19.77
C LYS A 256 6.44 32.41 -18.87
N GLY A 257 6.86 32.78 -17.66
CA GLY A 257 6.05 33.46 -16.65
C GLY A 257 5.04 32.57 -15.91
N LYS A 258 4.94 31.28 -16.24
CA LYS A 258 3.93 30.36 -15.69
C LYS A 258 4.43 29.55 -14.50
N SER A 259 3.50 29.17 -13.62
CA SER A 259 3.69 28.13 -12.61
C SER A 259 3.33 26.78 -13.21
N VAL A 260 4.27 25.83 -13.23
CA VAL A 260 4.09 24.53 -13.88
C VAL A 260 4.21 23.40 -12.87
N GLY A 261 3.38 22.36 -13.03
CA GLY A 261 3.49 21.12 -12.28
C GLY A 261 4.09 20.02 -13.15
N ILE A 262 5.21 19.41 -12.74
CA ILE A 262 5.75 18.20 -13.37
C ILE A 262 5.15 17.00 -12.64
N VAL A 263 4.49 16.08 -13.34
CA VAL A 263 3.90 14.88 -12.73
C VAL A 263 4.56 13.60 -13.21
N ASP A 264 4.74 12.63 -12.31
CA ASP A 264 5.27 11.30 -12.63
C ASP A 264 4.65 10.21 -11.74
N ASP A 265 4.81 8.94 -12.10
CA ASP A 265 4.38 7.82 -11.25
C ASP A 265 5.31 7.67 -10.02
N VAL A 266 6.63 7.64 -10.25
CA VAL A 266 7.64 7.38 -9.23
C VAL A 266 8.76 8.40 -9.29
N ILE A 267 9.06 9.04 -8.16
CA ILE A 267 10.32 9.76 -7.99
C ILE A 267 11.26 8.93 -7.13
N SER A 268 12.26 8.35 -7.79
CA SER A 268 13.33 7.58 -7.16
C SER A 268 14.54 8.49 -6.87
N THR A 269 15.51 8.60 -7.78
CA THR A 269 16.69 9.47 -7.60
C THR A 269 16.43 10.95 -7.91
N GLY A 270 15.26 11.31 -8.44
CA GLY A 270 14.91 12.69 -8.81
C GLY A 270 15.64 13.27 -10.02
N GLY A 271 16.56 12.54 -10.67
CA GLY A 271 17.39 13.07 -11.76
C GLY A 271 16.58 13.54 -12.97
N THR A 272 15.59 12.76 -13.42
CA THR A 272 14.70 13.14 -14.53
C THR A 272 13.94 14.43 -14.23
N ILE A 273 13.35 14.52 -13.04
CA ILE A 273 12.60 15.70 -12.58
C ILE A 273 13.52 16.92 -12.46
N ALA A 274 14.74 16.75 -11.96
CA ALA A 274 15.70 17.85 -11.85
C ALA A 274 16.12 18.42 -13.21
N MET A 275 16.35 17.55 -14.21
CA MET A 275 16.62 17.98 -15.57
C MET A 275 15.43 18.75 -16.15
N ALA A 276 14.22 18.19 -16.01
CA ALA A 276 12.98 18.82 -16.46
C ALA A 276 12.77 20.20 -15.82
N ALA A 277 12.99 20.32 -14.52
CA ALA A 277 12.82 21.58 -13.79
C ALA A 277 13.83 22.65 -14.22
N LYS A 278 15.11 22.29 -14.39
CA LYS A 278 16.15 23.20 -14.88
C LYS A 278 15.82 23.74 -16.27
N GLU A 279 15.34 22.89 -17.15
CA GLU A 279 14.95 23.26 -18.50
C GLU A 279 13.76 24.23 -18.49
N LEU A 280 12.70 23.91 -17.74
CA LEU A 280 11.54 24.78 -17.60
C LEU A 280 11.93 26.15 -17.03
N ARG A 281 12.90 26.18 -16.12
CA ARG A 281 13.49 27.42 -15.61
C ARG A 281 14.24 28.21 -16.67
N ALA A 282 15.05 27.55 -17.50
CA ALA A 282 15.75 28.19 -18.62
C ALA A 282 14.76 28.82 -19.63
N GLN A 283 13.59 28.20 -19.81
CA GLN A 283 12.49 28.71 -20.64
C GLN A 283 11.64 29.80 -19.97
N GLY A 284 12.00 30.20 -18.74
CA GLY A 284 11.39 31.31 -18.02
C GLY A 284 10.15 30.94 -17.21
N ALA A 285 9.93 29.67 -16.88
CA ALA A 285 8.90 29.29 -15.90
C ALA A 285 9.09 30.07 -14.60
N LYS A 286 8.01 30.58 -14.02
CA LYS A 286 7.98 31.35 -12.77
C LYS A 286 8.09 30.45 -11.54
N ARG A 287 7.51 29.26 -11.60
CA ARG A 287 7.49 28.28 -10.51
C ARG A 287 7.38 26.88 -11.08
N VAL A 288 8.06 25.91 -10.47
CA VAL A 288 8.07 24.50 -10.85
C VAL A 288 7.77 23.66 -9.62
N ILE A 289 6.68 22.90 -9.66
CA ILE A 289 6.31 21.93 -8.62
C ILE A 289 6.51 20.53 -9.17
N ALA A 290 7.29 19.70 -8.50
CA ALA A 290 7.32 18.26 -8.79
C ALA A 290 6.22 17.54 -8.02
N ALA A 291 5.54 16.60 -8.67
CA ALA A 291 4.47 15.82 -8.10
C ALA A 291 4.59 14.35 -8.50
N CYS A 292 4.48 13.43 -7.56
CA CYS A 292 4.45 12.01 -7.89
C CYS A 292 3.48 11.21 -7.04
N VAL A 293 3.11 10.04 -7.55
CA VAL A 293 2.38 9.07 -6.74
C VAL A 293 3.31 8.50 -5.69
N HIS A 294 4.37 7.82 -6.12
CA HIS A 294 5.29 7.11 -5.23
C HIS A 294 6.57 7.92 -5.03
N GLY A 295 6.76 8.42 -3.80
CA GLY A 295 7.96 9.13 -3.39
C GLY A 295 8.98 8.20 -2.74
N LEU A 296 9.84 7.57 -3.53
CA LEU A 296 10.92 6.71 -3.01
C LEU A 296 12.11 7.52 -2.50
N PHE A 297 12.45 8.61 -3.19
CA PHE A 297 13.46 9.61 -2.80
C PHE A 297 14.80 9.02 -2.30
N VAL A 298 15.39 8.11 -3.09
CA VAL A 298 16.66 7.44 -2.76
C VAL A 298 17.87 8.24 -3.23
N ASP A 299 19.04 7.93 -2.65
CA ASP A 299 20.33 8.52 -2.99
C ASP A 299 20.31 10.06 -2.96
N LYS A 300 20.58 10.70 -4.11
CA LYS A 300 20.66 12.15 -4.29
C LYS A 300 19.32 12.80 -4.59
N ALA A 301 18.18 12.14 -4.34
CA ALA A 301 16.86 12.67 -4.64
C ALA A 301 16.65 14.06 -4.07
N GLU A 302 16.96 14.27 -2.80
CA GLU A 302 16.77 15.57 -2.17
C GLU A 302 17.62 16.68 -2.81
N GLU A 303 18.88 16.37 -3.15
CA GLU A 303 19.78 17.32 -3.82
C GLU A 303 19.26 17.67 -5.21
N ASN A 304 18.89 16.65 -5.99
CA ASN A 304 18.36 16.82 -7.34
C ASN A 304 17.07 17.65 -7.34
N LEU A 305 16.17 17.38 -6.40
CA LEU A 305 14.87 18.01 -6.33
C LEU A 305 14.90 19.46 -5.83
N ARG A 306 16.05 19.98 -5.36
CA ARG A 306 16.25 21.42 -5.12
C ARG A 306 16.12 22.27 -6.39
N ALA A 307 16.15 21.64 -7.57
CA ALA A 307 15.82 22.30 -8.83
C ALA A 307 14.35 22.75 -8.93
N CYS A 308 13.46 22.20 -8.09
CA CYS A 308 12.05 22.55 -7.99
C CYS A 308 11.80 23.50 -6.81
N ASP A 309 10.74 24.30 -6.90
CA ASP A 309 10.30 25.16 -5.79
C ASP A 309 9.56 24.39 -4.71
N ASP A 310 8.87 23.32 -5.13
CA ASP A 310 8.16 22.43 -4.23
C ASP A 310 8.13 21.01 -4.79
N VAL A 311 8.03 20.04 -3.90
CA VAL A 311 7.92 18.61 -4.22
C VAL A 311 6.79 18.04 -3.40
N ILE A 312 5.90 17.31 -4.08
CA ILE A 312 4.78 16.63 -3.45
C ILE A 312 4.74 15.17 -3.86
N ALA A 313 4.45 14.32 -2.88
CA ALA A 313 4.17 12.91 -3.05
C ALA A 313 2.84 12.56 -2.39
N THR A 314 2.25 11.45 -2.82
CA THR A 314 1.11 10.88 -2.12
C THR A 314 1.54 10.13 -0.85
N ASP A 315 0.58 9.64 -0.09
CA ASP A 315 0.79 8.82 1.11
C ASP A 315 0.94 7.31 0.82
N THR A 316 1.07 6.91 -0.45
CA THR A 316 1.40 5.51 -0.85
C THR A 316 2.74 5.03 -0.30
N ILE A 317 3.71 5.95 -0.16
CA ILE A 317 4.96 5.79 0.57
C ILE A 317 5.14 7.04 1.44
N GLN A 318 5.26 6.86 2.75
CA GLN A 318 5.46 7.97 3.68
C GLN A 318 6.86 8.57 3.51
N SER A 319 6.90 9.88 3.34
CA SER A 319 8.14 10.66 3.26
C SER A 319 7.89 12.08 3.76
N LYS A 320 8.95 12.88 3.86
CA LYS A 320 8.83 14.32 4.17
C LYS A 320 8.10 15.13 3.09
N PHE A 321 7.98 14.58 1.87
CA PHE A 321 7.28 15.22 0.76
C PHE A 321 5.83 14.75 0.63
N THR A 322 5.36 13.86 1.51
CA THR A 322 3.97 13.41 1.54
C THR A 322 3.06 14.56 1.96
N LYS A 323 2.28 15.08 1.00
CA LYS A 323 1.33 16.21 1.21
C LYS A 323 -0.09 15.90 0.75
N VAL A 324 -0.27 14.78 0.05
CA VAL A 324 -1.53 14.42 -0.60
C VAL A 324 -1.93 13.02 -0.16
N SER A 325 -3.17 12.84 0.28
CA SER A 325 -3.69 11.50 0.58
C SER A 325 -4.43 10.92 -0.63
N VAL A 326 -4.19 9.65 -0.91
CA VAL A 326 -4.96 8.85 -1.89
C VAL A 326 -6.03 7.97 -1.24
N ALA A 327 -6.34 8.22 0.04
CA ALA A 327 -7.43 7.53 0.73
C ALA A 327 -8.78 7.62 -0.01
N PRO A 328 -9.21 8.79 -0.56
CA PRO A 328 -10.46 8.89 -1.30
C PRO A 328 -10.50 7.98 -2.53
N GLU A 329 -9.39 7.88 -3.26
CA GLU A 329 -9.25 7.05 -4.45
C GLU A 329 -9.41 5.56 -4.11
N PHE A 330 -8.71 5.07 -3.08
CA PHE A 330 -8.85 3.68 -2.64
C PHE A 330 -10.23 3.41 -2.03
N ALA A 331 -10.80 4.33 -1.25
CA ALA A 331 -12.14 4.17 -0.71
C ALA A 331 -13.20 4.10 -1.82
N ALA A 332 -13.10 4.92 -2.86
CA ALA A 332 -13.97 4.83 -4.02
C ALA A 332 -13.82 3.48 -4.74
N ALA A 333 -12.59 2.97 -4.89
CA ALA A 333 -12.35 1.66 -5.46
C ALA A 333 -12.96 0.53 -4.61
N ILE A 334 -12.83 0.59 -3.28
CA ILE A 334 -13.40 -0.40 -2.35
C ILE A 334 -14.92 -0.41 -2.42
N ARG A 335 -15.59 0.75 -2.44
CA ARG A 335 -17.06 0.82 -2.58
C ARG A 335 -17.56 0.19 -3.89
N ALA A 336 -16.74 0.20 -4.93
CA ALA A 336 -17.10 -0.39 -6.23
C ALA A 336 -16.98 -1.93 -6.25
N LEU A 337 -16.42 -2.55 -5.22
CA LEU A 337 -16.23 -4.01 -5.12
C LEU A 337 -17.46 -4.77 -4.58
N GLY A 338 -18.53 -4.05 -4.17
CA GLY A 338 -19.74 -4.61 -3.58
C GLY A 338 -19.63 -4.77 -2.07
#